data_AF-C5CKB1-F1
#
_entry.id   AF-C5CKB1-F1
#
_cell.length_a   1.000
_cell.length_b   1.000
_cell.length_c   1.000
_cell.angle_alpha   90.00
_cell.angle_beta   90.00
_cell.angle_gamma   90.00
#
_symmetry.space_group_name_H-M   'P 1'
#
loop_
_entity.id
_entity.type
_entity.pdbx_description
1 polymer ?
#
loop_
_entity_poly.entity_id
_entity_poly.type
_entity_poly.pdbx_seq_one_letter_code
_entity_poly.pdbx_strand_id
1 'polypeptide(L)'
;MSSKWNDNDYHPYADAYYPLSKHYGGPGAAGLMKKTGIKGLIVHITDGNSLLSSLKTTWENRAASAHFAVDKGGTIAQYIPLSQRSWAVDGWKVDNLWYSVENVAVHGETLTDMQIRMNGYLLAWLNGEYGVPLKLAATPDDSGLSYHAMFTKSKPCPGKPVIAQLQDIVDAAVGLNGG
;
A
#
# COMPACT_ATOMS: atom_id res chain seq x y z
N MET A 1 -16.79 -10.99 -19.27
CA MET A 1 -16.00 -11.99 -20.03
C MET A 1 -14.77 -12.31 -19.21
N SER A 2 -14.53 -13.59 -18.95
CA SER A 2 -13.40 -14.08 -18.15
C SER A 2 -12.10 -14.07 -18.96
N SER A 3 -11.11 -13.32 -18.50
CA SER A 3 -9.69 -13.66 -18.64
C SER A 3 -8.95 -13.05 -17.45
N LYS A 4 -8.85 -13.81 -16.36
CA LYS A 4 -7.57 -14.38 -15.92
C LYS A 4 -6.50 -13.29 -15.78
N TRP A 5 -6.50 -12.67 -14.62
CA TRP A 5 -5.34 -11.99 -14.06
C TRP A 5 -4.09 -12.84 -14.33
N ASN A 6 -3.06 -12.23 -14.90
CA ASN A 6 -1.76 -12.87 -14.97
C ASN A 6 -1.08 -12.61 -13.62
N ASP A 7 -0.29 -13.55 -13.13
CA ASP A 7 0.50 -13.38 -11.90
C ASP A 7 1.59 -12.29 -12.01
N ASN A 8 1.56 -11.51 -13.10
CA ASN A 8 2.49 -10.45 -13.47
C ASN A 8 1.80 -9.08 -13.66
N ASP A 9 0.55 -8.90 -13.21
CA ASP A 9 -0.12 -7.61 -13.40
C ASP A 9 0.48 -6.57 -12.44
N TYR A 10 1.29 -5.68 -13.02
CA TYR A 10 1.85 -4.51 -12.37
C TYR A 10 1.01 -3.27 -12.71
N HIS A 11 0.94 -2.34 -11.77
CA HIS A 11 0.19 -1.09 -11.90
C HIS A 11 0.82 -0.22 -12.99
N PRO A 12 0.05 0.20 -14.00
CA PRO A 12 0.61 0.87 -15.19
C PRO A 12 1.28 2.22 -14.88
N TYR A 13 0.98 2.81 -13.73
CA TYR A 13 1.53 4.10 -13.29
C TYR A 13 2.62 3.97 -12.21
N ALA A 14 3.17 2.77 -11.97
CA ALA A 14 4.40 2.67 -11.18
C ALA A 14 5.59 3.12 -12.03
N ASP A 15 6.40 4.03 -11.49
CA ASP A 15 7.60 4.57 -12.13
C ASP A 15 8.75 3.56 -12.15
N ALA A 16 8.75 2.63 -11.18
CA ALA A 16 9.78 1.61 -11.02
C ALA A 16 9.20 0.25 -10.61
N TYR A 17 9.87 -0.81 -11.06
CA TYR A 17 9.50 -2.19 -10.76
C TYR A 17 10.67 -2.92 -10.10
N TYR A 18 10.43 -3.44 -8.90
CA TYR A 18 11.40 -4.24 -8.15
C TYR A 18 10.75 -5.57 -7.74
N PRO A 19 10.39 -6.43 -8.72
CA PRO A 19 9.72 -7.71 -8.46
C PRO A 19 10.48 -8.54 -7.43
N LEU A 20 9.80 -8.99 -6.37
CA LEU A 20 10.41 -9.87 -5.39
C LEU A 20 10.58 -11.28 -5.97
N SER A 21 11.82 -11.79 -6.00
CA SER A 21 12.14 -13.18 -6.37
C SER A 21 11.82 -14.16 -5.24
N LYS A 22 11.78 -13.64 -4.00
CA LYS A 22 11.34 -14.35 -2.81
C LYS A 22 10.42 -13.43 -2.02
N HIS A 23 9.17 -13.83 -1.83
CA HIS A 23 8.21 -13.07 -1.05
C HIS A 23 7.39 -14.02 -0.18
N TYR A 24 7.16 -13.62 1.05
CA TYR A 24 6.45 -14.45 2.02
C TYR A 24 4.93 -14.42 1.77
N GLY A 25 4.44 -13.44 1.00
CA GLY A 25 3.07 -13.45 0.46
C GLY A 25 2.75 -14.71 -0.35
N GLY A 26 3.77 -15.31 -0.98
CA GLY A 26 3.79 -16.61 -1.69
C GLY A 26 2.95 -16.68 -2.98
N PRO A 27 3.39 -17.43 -4.01
CA PRO A 27 2.51 -17.87 -5.09
C PRO A 27 1.62 -19.05 -4.63
N GLY A 28 0.36 -19.08 -5.06
CA GLY A 28 -0.65 -20.09 -4.69
C GLY A 28 -1.89 -19.52 -3.98
N ALA A 29 -2.97 -20.30 -3.80
CA ALA A 29 -4.28 -19.81 -3.34
C ALA A 29 -4.27 -19.11 -1.96
N ALA A 30 -3.30 -19.42 -1.09
CA ALA A 30 -3.10 -18.76 0.21
C ALA A 30 -2.35 -17.42 0.13
N GLY A 31 -1.88 -17.03 -1.06
CA GLY A 31 -1.09 -15.83 -1.35
C GLY A 31 -1.75 -14.84 -2.31
N LEU A 32 -3.01 -15.06 -2.67
CA LEU A 32 -3.73 -14.19 -3.60
C LEU A 32 -4.51 -13.08 -2.89
N MET A 33 -4.62 -11.93 -3.56
CA MET A 33 -5.59 -10.89 -3.22
C MET A 33 -7.02 -11.40 -3.48
N LYS A 34 -7.92 -11.18 -2.51
CA LYS A 34 -9.35 -11.41 -2.69
C LYS A 34 -9.98 -10.20 -3.35
N LYS A 35 -9.99 -10.19 -4.67
CA LYS A 35 -10.43 -9.04 -5.49
C LYS A 35 -11.90 -8.66 -5.31
N THR A 36 -12.74 -9.58 -4.83
CA THR A 36 -14.10 -9.25 -4.40
C THR A 36 -14.08 -8.65 -3.00
N GLY A 37 -14.45 -7.37 -2.89
CA GLY A 37 -14.56 -6.68 -1.60
C GLY A 37 -13.24 -6.13 -1.08
N ILE A 38 -12.31 -5.75 -1.97
CA ILE A 38 -11.11 -4.97 -1.62
C ILE A 38 -11.52 -3.80 -0.73
N LYS A 39 -10.79 -3.63 0.37
CA LYS A 39 -11.13 -2.69 1.43
C LYS A 39 -10.40 -1.36 1.28
N GLY A 40 -9.21 -1.35 0.67
CA GLY A 40 -8.53 -0.11 0.29
C GLY A 40 -7.02 -0.12 0.47
N LEU A 41 -6.48 1.02 0.92
CA LEU A 41 -5.04 1.27 1.02
C LEU A 41 -4.61 1.43 2.49
N ILE A 42 -3.52 0.76 2.87
CA ILE A 42 -2.88 0.91 4.18
C ILE A 42 -1.55 1.63 4.02
N VAL A 43 -1.40 2.75 4.73
CA VAL A 43 -0.19 3.58 4.76
C VAL A 43 0.79 3.07 5.83
N HIS A 44 2.04 2.90 5.41
CA HIS A 44 3.20 2.55 6.23
C HIS A 44 4.35 3.53 6.01
N ILE A 45 5.39 3.44 6.87
CA ILE A 45 6.68 4.10 6.66
C ILE A 45 7.81 3.08 6.73
N THR A 46 8.86 3.33 5.95
CA THR A 46 10.01 2.41 5.85
C THR A 46 10.85 2.32 7.12
N ASP A 47 10.78 3.33 7.98
CA ASP A 47 11.48 3.45 9.26
C ASP A 47 12.98 3.15 9.19
N GLY A 48 13.64 3.70 8.16
CA GLY A 48 15.10 3.68 8.04
C GLY A 48 15.62 3.24 6.68
N ASN A 49 14.79 2.72 5.78
CA ASN A 49 15.20 2.46 4.40
C ASN A 49 14.85 3.66 3.50
N SER A 50 15.87 4.29 2.92
CA SER A 50 15.73 5.51 2.13
C SER A 50 15.69 5.30 0.62
N LEU A 51 16.08 4.12 0.14
CA LEU A 51 16.16 3.81 -1.29
C LEU A 51 15.13 2.74 -1.67
N LEU A 52 14.34 3.01 -2.70
CA LEU A 52 13.32 2.09 -3.19
C LEU A 52 13.93 0.74 -3.62
N SER A 53 15.06 0.74 -4.31
CA SER A 53 15.75 -0.49 -4.71
C SER A 53 16.19 -1.35 -3.50
N SER A 54 16.61 -0.72 -2.39
CA SER A 54 17.06 -1.42 -1.18
C SER A 54 15.93 -2.12 -0.43
N LEU A 55 14.66 -1.73 -0.64
CA LEU A 55 13.51 -2.42 -0.05
C LEU A 55 13.34 -3.84 -0.58
N LYS A 56 13.67 -4.10 -1.85
CA LYS A 56 13.64 -5.44 -2.43
C LYS A 56 14.53 -6.40 -1.66
N THR A 57 15.81 -6.06 -1.49
CA THR A 57 16.76 -6.86 -0.73
C THR A 57 16.28 -7.12 0.70
N THR A 58 15.67 -6.11 1.32
CA THR A 58 15.13 -6.23 2.67
C THR A 58 13.99 -7.26 2.73
N TRP A 59 13.02 -7.15 1.83
CA TRP A 59 11.80 -7.98 1.82
C TRP A 59 12.02 -9.41 1.31
N GLU A 60 13.08 -9.66 0.56
CA GLU A 60 13.48 -11.02 0.15
C GLU A 60 14.11 -11.82 1.30
N ASN A 61 14.63 -11.12 2.32
CA ASN A 61 15.36 -11.72 3.44
C ASN A 61 14.59 -11.69 4.77
N ARG A 62 13.33 -11.20 4.79
CA ARG A 62 12.49 -11.18 5.98
C ARG A 62 11.01 -11.39 5.63
N ALA A 63 10.23 -11.91 6.58
CA ALA A 63 8.77 -12.05 6.45
C ALA A 63 8.04 -10.72 6.64
N ALA A 64 8.32 -9.74 5.80
CA ALA A 64 7.59 -8.48 5.70
C ALA A 64 7.75 -7.86 4.32
N SER A 65 6.68 -7.28 3.77
CA SER A 65 6.67 -6.64 2.45
C SER A 65 5.44 -5.74 2.27
N ALA A 66 5.47 -4.85 1.28
CA ALA A 66 4.32 -4.09 0.81
C ALA A 66 4.17 -4.22 -0.72
N HIS A 67 3.01 -3.83 -1.24
CA HIS A 67 2.79 -3.85 -2.69
C HIS A 67 3.59 -2.73 -3.36
N PHE A 68 3.53 -1.55 -2.76
CA PHE A 68 4.14 -0.32 -3.26
C PHE A 68 5.08 0.31 -2.24
N ALA A 69 5.96 1.17 -2.72
CA ALA A 69 6.64 2.16 -1.91
C ALA A 69 6.73 3.51 -2.64
N VAL A 70 6.76 4.60 -1.88
CA VAL A 70 6.86 5.97 -2.40
C VAL A 70 8.04 6.70 -1.76
N ASP A 71 8.97 7.17 -2.58
CA ASP A 71 10.09 7.98 -2.08
C ASP A 71 9.65 9.42 -1.73
N LYS A 72 10.55 10.21 -1.14
CA LYS A 72 10.24 11.61 -0.78
C LYS A 72 9.90 12.49 -1.98
N GLY A 73 10.36 12.13 -3.19
CA GLY A 73 10.12 12.84 -4.45
C GLY A 73 8.81 12.46 -5.14
N GLY A 74 8.13 11.40 -4.68
CA GLY A 74 6.89 10.90 -5.27
C GLY A 74 7.11 9.83 -6.34
N THR A 75 8.28 9.22 -6.43
CA THR A 75 8.46 8.03 -7.29
C THR A 75 7.69 6.86 -6.68
N ILE A 76 6.76 6.26 -7.42
CA ILE A 76 6.05 5.04 -7.00
C ILE A 76 6.81 3.82 -7.52
N ALA A 77 7.30 2.97 -6.62
CA ALA A 77 7.82 1.66 -6.95
C ALA A 77 6.84 0.55 -6.58
N GLN A 78 6.79 -0.51 -7.40
CA GLN A 78 6.00 -1.71 -7.11
C GLN A 78 6.88 -2.96 -6.98
N TYR A 79 6.56 -3.82 -6.03
CA TYR A 79 7.35 -5.00 -5.65
C TYR A 79 6.59 -6.31 -5.80
N ILE A 80 5.28 -6.27 -5.56
CA ILE A 80 4.40 -7.44 -5.57
C ILE A 80 3.34 -7.25 -6.66
N PRO A 81 3.09 -8.27 -7.51
CA PRO A 81 1.99 -8.25 -8.48
C PRO A 81 0.63 -8.00 -7.80
N LEU A 82 -0.27 -7.29 -8.49
CA LEU A 82 -1.58 -6.93 -7.92
C LEU A 82 -2.51 -8.13 -7.66
N SER A 83 -2.20 -9.30 -8.21
CA SER A 83 -2.94 -10.54 -7.90
C SER A 83 -2.51 -11.16 -6.58
N GLN A 84 -1.38 -10.77 -6.01
CA GLN A 84 -0.77 -11.41 -4.85
C GLN A 84 -0.77 -10.47 -3.66
N ARG A 85 -1.00 -11.02 -2.46
CA ARG A 85 -1.02 -10.24 -1.23
C ARG A 85 0.39 -9.89 -0.76
N SER A 86 0.49 -8.80 0.00
CA SER A 86 1.67 -8.46 0.78
C SER A 86 1.76 -9.25 2.09
N TRP A 87 2.81 -8.95 2.87
CA TRP A 87 2.93 -9.35 4.27
C TRP A 87 3.26 -8.10 5.10
N ALA A 88 2.36 -7.11 5.06
CA ALA A 88 2.59 -5.81 5.65
C ALA A 88 2.02 -5.72 7.06
N VAL A 89 0.89 -6.39 7.32
CA VAL A 89 0.12 -6.28 8.57
C VAL A 89 0.08 -7.61 9.31
N ASP A 90 -0.64 -8.60 8.77
CA ASP A 90 -0.90 -9.89 9.41
C ASP A 90 -0.45 -11.08 8.54
N GLY A 91 -0.07 -10.84 7.29
CA GLY A 91 0.26 -11.87 6.32
C GLY A 91 -0.93 -12.77 5.97
N TRP A 92 -2.17 -12.35 6.24
CA TRP A 92 -3.34 -13.20 6.03
C TRP A 92 -4.62 -12.44 5.70
N LYS A 93 -5.48 -12.15 6.69
CA LYS A 93 -6.86 -11.66 6.49
C LYS A 93 -6.90 -10.19 6.12
N VAL A 94 -6.00 -9.39 6.67
CA VAL A 94 -5.90 -7.97 6.32
C VAL A 94 -5.18 -7.85 4.99
N ASP A 95 -4.01 -8.48 4.88
CA ASP A 95 -3.15 -8.36 3.69
C ASP A 95 -3.79 -8.90 2.40
N ASN A 96 -4.80 -9.79 2.45
CA ASN A 96 -5.49 -10.29 1.25
C ASN A 96 -6.66 -9.39 0.77
N LEU A 97 -7.03 -8.36 1.52
CA LEU A 97 -8.12 -7.43 1.18
C LEU A 97 -7.66 -5.98 1.06
N TRP A 98 -6.42 -5.68 1.46
CA TRP A 98 -5.87 -4.34 1.46
C TRP A 98 -4.55 -4.29 0.67
N TYR A 99 -4.41 -3.26 -0.14
CA TYR A 99 -3.11 -2.90 -0.70
C TYR A 99 -2.33 -2.12 0.35
N SER A 100 -1.00 -2.31 0.36
CA SER A 100 -0.11 -1.68 1.32
C SER A 100 0.96 -0.88 0.60
N VAL A 101 1.23 0.32 1.10
CA VAL A 101 2.23 1.25 0.57
C VAL A 101 3.17 1.72 1.67
N GLU A 102 4.46 1.62 1.41
CA GLU A 102 5.54 2.06 2.30
C GLU A 102 6.07 3.42 1.87
N ASN A 103 6.00 4.42 2.73
CA ASN A 103 6.52 5.75 2.44
C ASN A 103 7.93 5.89 3.01
N VAL A 104 8.88 6.36 2.21
CA VAL A 104 10.22 6.67 2.72
C VAL A 104 10.11 7.79 3.74
N ALA A 105 10.18 7.41 5.02
CA ALA A 105 10.09 8.26 6.19
C ALA A 105 10.51 7.47 7.44
N VAL A 106 10.81 8.18 8.53
CA VAL A 106 11.07 7.59 9.85
C VAL A 106 10.07 8.08 10.89
N HIS A 107 10.01 7.41 12.05
CA HIS A 107 9.12 7.83 13.12
C HIS A 107 9.35 9.30 13.51
N GLY A 108 8.26 10.07 13.56
CA GLY A 108 8.30 11.49 13.90
C GLY A 108 8.32 12.42 12.69
N GLU A 109 8.57 11.90 11.48
CA GLU A 109 8.45 12.68 10.24
C GLU A 109 7.02 12.75 9.72
N THR A 110 6.74 13.79 8.95
CA THR A 110 5.60 13.89 8.05
C THR A 110 5.94 13.37 6.65
N LEU A 111 4.90 13.03 5.89
CA LEU A 111 5.00 12.79 4.46
C LEU A 111 5.19 14.12 3.72
N THR A 112 5.90 14.07 2.59
CA THR A 112 5.98 15.21 1.67
C THR A 112 4.68 15.36 0.88
N ASP A 113 4.45 16.54 0.31
CA ASP A 113 3.30 16.80 -0.56
C ASP A 113 3.25 15.82 -1.75
N MET A 114 4.42 15.46 -2.28
CA MET A 114 4.54 14.48 -3.36
C MET A 114 4.12 13.08 -2.90
N GLN A 115 4.54 12.65 -1.70
CA GLN A 115 4.08 11.39 -1.12
C GLN A 115 2.57 11.41 -0.89
N ILE A 116 2.02 12.48 -0.32
CA ILE A 116 0.56 12.63 -0.12
C ILE A 116 -0.18 12.47 -1.44
N ARG A 117 0.26 13.20 -2.47
CA ARG A 117 -0.33 13.14 -3.80
C ARG A 117 -0.28 11.72 -4.39
N MET A 118 0.84 11.03 -4.29
CA MET A 118 0.99 9.67 -4.83
C MET A 118 0.16 8.63 -4.09
N ASN A 119 0.06 8.73 -2.76
CA ASN A 119 -0.88 7.89 -2.01
C ASN A 119 -2.33 8.19 -2.43
N GLY A 120 -2.65 9.47 -2.73
CA GLY A 120 -3.95 9.89 -3.26
C GLY A 120 -4.25 9.24 -4.63
N TYR A 121 -3.27 9.21 -5.54
CA TYR A 121 -3.38 8.50 -6.81
C TYR A 121 -3.68 7.01 -6.64
N LEU A 122 -2.96 6.33 -5.74
CA LEU A 122 -3.21 4.91 -5.46
C LEU A 122 -4.62 4.69 -4.89
N LEU A 123 -5.09 5.56 -3.99
CA LEU A 123 -6.45 5.46 -3.44
C LEU A 123 -7.52 5.75 -4.49
N ALA A 124 -7.32 6.75 -5.36
CA ALA A 124 -8.20 7.07 -6.48
C ALA A 124 -8.29 5.90 -7.48
N TRP A 125 -7.16 5.26 -7.79
CA TRP A 125 -7.13 4.04 -8.59
C TRP A 125 -7.95 2.91 -7.95
N LEU A 126 -7.78 2.66 -6.65
CA LEU A 126 -8.57 1.64 -5.94
C LEU A 126 -10.07 1.95 -5.93
N ASN A 127 -10.45 3.22 -5.89
CA ASN A 127 -11.83 3.64 -6.06
C ASN A 127 -12.36 3.30 -7.45
N GLY A 128 -11.62 3.65 -8.51
CA GLY A 128 -12.02 3.36 -9.90
C GLY A 128 -12.09 1.86 -10.21
N GLU A 129 -11.13 1.08 -9.71
CA GLU A 129 -11.01 -0.35 -10.01
C GLU A 129 -11.94 -1.23 -9.16
N TYR A 130 -12.08 -0.91 -7.86
CA TYR A 130 -12.75 -1.79 -6.89
C TYR A 130 -13.90 -1.11 -6.13
N GLY A 131 -14.19 0.17 -6.37
CA GLY A 131 -15.23 0.90 -5.64
C GLY A 131 -14.86 1.23 -4.19
N VAL A 132 -13.57 1.18 -3.83
CA VAL A 132 -13.10 1.56 -2.48
C VAL A 132 -13.50 3.01 -2.19
N PRO A 133 -14.12 3.33 -1.05
CA PRO A 133 -14.57 4.70 -0.77
C PRO A 133 -13.39 5.64 -0.51
N LEU A 134 -13.47 6.86 -1.02
CA LEU A 134 -12.50 7.93 -0.78
C LEU A 134 -12.75 8.57 0.59
N LYS A 135 -12.41 7.86 1.66
CA LYS A 135 -12.54 8.31 3.05
C LYS A 135 -11.54 7.62 3.96
N LEU A 136 -11.35 8.14 5.16
CA LEU A 136 -10.65 7.42 6.22
C LEU A 136 -11.49 6.24 6.71
N ALA A 137 -10.85 5.08 6.88
CA ALA A 137 -11.40 4.01 7.69
C ALA A 137 -11.41 4.45 9.16
N ALA A 138 -12.53 4.29 9.86
CA ALA A 138 -12.62 4.62 11.29
C ALA A 138 -12.19 3.44 12.17
N THR A 139 -12.36 2.21 11.66
CA THR A 139 -12.07 0.96 12.35
C THR A 139 -11.43 -0.07 11.40
N PRO A 140 -10.81 -1.15 11.92
CA PRO A 140 -10.30 -2.24 11.10
C PRO A 140 -11.33 -2.91 10.17
N ASP A 141 -12.62 -2.80 10.47
CA ASP A 141 -13.70 -3.43 9.69
C ASP A 141 -14.20 -2.55 8.53
N ASP A 142 -13.84 -1.27 8.53
CA ASP A 142 -14.20 -0.28 7.51
C ASP A 142 -13.44 -0.48 6.19
N SER A 143 -13.61 0.46 5.26
CA SER A 143 -12.94 0.52 3.96
C SER A 143 -12.56 1.97 3.64
N GLY A 144 -11.56 2.15 2.78
CA GLY A 144 -11.01 3.44 2.35
C GLY A 144 -9.50 3.51 2.56
N LEU A 145 -9.04 4.58 3.19
CA LEU A 145 -7.66 4.78 3.58
C LEU A 145 -7.46 4.42 5.06
N SER A 146 -6.48 3.58 5.36
CA SER A 146 -6.13 3.17 6.71
C SER A 146 -4.61 3.22 6.93
N TYR A 147 -4.17 2.79 8.10
CA TYR A 147 -2.78 2.80 8.54
C TYR A 147 -2.47 1.60 9.44
N HIS A 148 -1.21 1.18 9.52
CA HIS A 148 -0.83 -0.08 10.16
C HIS A 148 -1.27 -0.18 11.64
N ALA A 149 -0.99 0.82 12.47
CA ALA A 149 -1.34 0.84 13.89
C ALA A 149 -2.86 0.76 14.17
N MET A 150 -3.73 0.92 13.17
CA MET A 150 -5.17 0.66 13.32
C MET A 150 -5.45 -0.83 13.57
N PHE A 151 -4.66 -1.71 12.96
CA PHE A 151 -4.87 -3.16 13.00
C PHE A 151 -4.08 -3.86 14.11
N THR A 152 -3.11 -3.18 14.72
CA THR A 152 -2.29 -3.75 15.78
C THR A 152 -1.85 -2.68 16.79
N LYS A 153 -1.87 -3.05 18.07
CA LYS A 153 -1.38 -2.18 19.16
C LYS A 153 0.14 -2.28 19.36
N SER A 154 0.82 -3.25 18.75
CA SER A 154 2.24 -3.52 19.01
C SER A 154 3.21 -2.71 18.14
N LYS A 155 2.72 -2.09 17.06
CA LYS A 155 3.55 -1.34 16.11
C LYS A 155 2.97 0.06 15.92
N PRO A 156 3.71 1.14 16.26
CA PRO A 156 3.21 2.51 16.15
C PRO A 156 3.26 3.09 14.72
N CYS A 157 3.58 2.28 13.70
CA CYS A 157 3.63 2.69 12.29
C CYS A 157 2.25 3.20 11.80
N PRO A 158 2.17 4.30 11.04
CA PRO A 158 3.25 5.12 10.50
C PRO A 158 3.70 6.28 11.42
N GLY A 159 3.26 6.30 12.67
CA GLY A 159 3.51 7.40 13.60
C GLY A 159 2.45 8.49 13.54
N LYS A 160 2.28 9.22 14.65
CA LYS A 160 1.25 10.25 14.81
C LYS A 160 1.28 11.34 13.73
N PRO A 161 2.44 11.86 13.29
CA PRO A 161 2.47 12.92 12.28
C PRO A 161 1.89 12.47 10.94
N VAL A 162 2.24 11.27 10.47
CA VAL A 162 1.66 10.70 9.24
C VAL A 162 0.17 10.41 9.41
N ILE A 163 -0.26 9.89 10.56
CA ILE A 163 -1.69 9.66 10.84
C ILE A 163 -2.49 10.97 10.73
N ALA A 164 -1.93 12.10 11.17
CA ALA A 164 -2.58 13.40 11.06
C ALA A 164 -2.73 13.91 9.62
N GLN A 165 -1.94 13.39 8.67
CA GLN A 165 -1.98 13.76 7.25
C GLN A 165 -2.84 12.83 6.38
N LEU A 166 -3.45 11.78 6.96
CA LEU A 166 -4.23 10.83 6.16
C LEU A 166 -5.42 11.50 5.47
N GLN A 167 -6.01 12.54 6.06
CA GLN A 167 -7.07 13.29 5.39
C GLN A 167 -6.57 14.01 4.14
N ASP A 168 -5.34 14.54 4.15
CA ASP A 168 -4.73 15.19 2.98
C ASP A 168 -4.59 14.21 1.79
N ILE A 169 -4.35 12.92 2.08
CA ILE A 169 -4.30 11.86 1.05
C ILE A 169 -5.70 11.61 0.47
N VAL A 170 -6.73 11.57 1.32
CA VAL A 170 -8.12 11.44 0.88
C VAL A 170 -8.51 12.62 0.00
N ASP A 171 -8.20 13.84 0.43
CA ASP A 171 -8.51 15.06 -0.31
C ASP A 171 -7.80 15.10 -1.66
N ALA A 172 -6.53 14.66 -1.71
CA ALA A 172 -5.80 14.48 -2.96
C ALA A 172 -6.47 13.46 -3.90
N ALA A 173 -6.96 12.33 -3.36
CA ALA A 173 -7.67 11.32 -4.16
C ALA A 173 -9.02 11.86 -4.70
N VAL A 174 -9.77 12.60 -3.88
CA VAL A 174 -11.03 13.24 -4.30
C VAL A 174 -10.79 14.24 -5.42
N GLY A 175 -9.73 15.06 -5.31
CA GLY A 175 -9.37 16.03 -6.35
C GLY A 175 -9.04 15.40 -7.71
N LEU A 176 -8.60 14.14 -7.74
CA LEU A 176 -8.30 13.40 -8.98
C LEU A 176 -9.56 12.80 -9.63
N ASN A 177 -10.56 12.42 -8.83
CA ASN A 177 -11.80 11.80 -9.34
C ASN A 177 -12.91 12.82 -9.66
N GLY A 178 -12.76 14.07 -9.25
CA GLY A 178 -13.67 15.18 -9.59
C GLY A 178 -13.30 15.95 -10.86
N GLY A 179 -12.31 15.46 -11.63
CA GLY A 179 -11.84 16.05 -12.89
C GLY A 179 -12.50 15.46 -14.13
#